data_AF-W6TIW0-F1
#
_entry.id   AF-W6TIW0-F1
#
_cell.length_a   1.000
_cell.length_b   1.000
_cell.length_c   1.000
_cell.angle_alpha   90.00
_cell.angle_beta   90.00
_cell.angle_gamma   90.00
#
_symmetry.space_group_name_H-M   'P 1'
#
loop_
_entity.id
_entity.type
_entity.pdbx_description
1 polymer ?
#
loop_
_entity_poly.entity_id
_entity_poly.type
_entity_poly.pdbx_seq_one_letter_code
_entity_poly.pdbx_strand_id
1 'polypeptide(L)'
;MQFDVISDEKFFMNLEFGIGYNVIPDECSFELGDANKDDFRILLDNFDGKIRYKFFENNVLIHGISAHASLPELGVNVAPYALDIIKSLGIRSNFIAFFEDRIGFTINGEKLFGKVLEDLQSGKLTLCLTKIKLSKTSNQILSFDMRYPISYKREDLVSLIKKTLDLYSLNYSEVSFLDPLYVDSNLKFISSLMEVYQNFTGESDVNPISIGGATYSRALKNCVAFGPLFKGSDNTAHQVNEYINENELMDLILIYKNAVEKLNT
;
A
#
# COMPACT_ATOMS: atom_id res chain seq x y z
N MET A 1 2.56 8.16 4.37
CA MET A 1 3.96 8.32 4.79
C MET A 1 4.71 7.09 4.32
N GLN A 2 5.89 7.30 3.78
CA GLN A 2 6.77 6.28 3.23
C GLN A 2 8.07 6.29 4.02
N PHE A 3 8.54 5.11 4.40
CA PHE A 3 9.74 4.97 5.19
C PHE A 3 10.42 3.63 4.91
N ASP A 4 11.70 3.59 5.21
CA ASP A 4 12.54 2.42 5.14
C ASP A 4 12.91 1.94 6.55
N VAL A 5 12.90 0.63 6.71
CA VAL A 5 13.55 -0.08 7.81
C VAL A 5 14.86 -0.65 7.29
N ILE A 6 15.96 -0.24 7.90
CA ILE A 6 17.31 -0.54 7.45
C ILE A 6 17.99 -1.46 8.46
N SER A 7 18.52 -2.58 7.99
CA SER A 7 19.44 -3.45 8.75
C SER A 7 20.86 -3.34 8.18
N ASP A 8 21.83 -3.15 9.07
CA ASP A 8 23.27 -3.20 8.75
C ASP A 8 23.83 -4.63 8.83
N GLU A 9 22.99 -5.63 9.12
CA GLU A 9 23.39 -7.03 9.15
C GLU A 9 23.87 -7.48 7.78
N LYS A 10 24.99 -8.22 7.76
CA LYS A 10 25.45 -8.86 6.54
C LYS A 10 24.43 -9.92 6.12
N PHE A 11 24.08 -9.91 4.85
CA PHE A 11 23.21 -10.90 4.25
C PHE A 11 23.96 -11.69 3.19
N PHE A 12 23.46 -12.86 2.82
CA PHE A 12 24.20 -13.80 1.96
C PHE A 12 23.61 -13.94 0.56
N MET A 13 22.51 -13.27 0.26
CA MET A 13 21.90 -13.25 -1.07
C MET A 13 21.60 -11.82 -1.51
N ASN A 14 21.47 -11.63 -2.82
CA ASN A 14 20.91 -10.41 -3.38
C ASN A 14 19.46 -10.70 -3.77
N LEU A 15 18.53 -9.87 -3.34
CA LEU A 15 17.12 -9.94 -3.71
C LEU A 15 16.55 -8.53 -3.71
N GLU A 16 16.07 -8.04 -4.84
CA GLU A 16 15.48 -6.71 -4.92
C GLU A 16 14.20 -6.78 -5.75
N PHE A 17 13.08 -6.34 -5.18
CA PHE A 17 11.80 -6.28 -5.86
C PHE A 17 10.87 -5.22 -5.24
N GLY A 18 9.78 -4.93 -5.95
CA GLY A 18 8.89 -3.82 -5.67
C GLY A 18 9.26 -2.57 -6.45
N ILE A 19 8.30 -2.06 -7.22
CA ILE A 19 8.53 -0.99 -8.20
C ILE A 19 8.35 0.42 -7.60
N GLY A 20 7.62 0.54 -6.49
CA GLY A 20 7.30 1.82 -5.87
C GLY A 20 6.78 1.66 -4.44
N TYR A 21 6.68 2.76 -3.71
CA TYR A 21 6.14 2.74 -2.35
C TYR A 21 4.61 2.66 -2.34
N ASN A 22 3.95 3.27 -3.32
CA ASN A 22 2.48 3.37 -3.36
C ASN A 22 1.78 2.16 -3.98
N VAL A 23 2.49 1.07 -4.26
CA VAL A 23 1.97 -0.14 -4.91
C VAL A 23 2.54 -1.38 -4.22
N ILE A 24 1.69 -2.37 -3.95
CA ILE A 24 2.16 -3.63 -3.38
C ILE A 24 2.81 -4.48 -4.48
N PRO A 25 3.96 -5.14 -4.21
CA PRO A 25 4.60 -5.98 -5.20
C PRO A 25 3.77 -7.23 -5.44
N ASP A 26 3.70 -7.63 -6.70
CA ASP A 26 2.97 -8.80 -7.18
C ASP A 26 3.89 -9.86 -7.78
N GLU A 27 5.19 -9.61 -7.83
CA GLU A 27 6.16 -10.55 -8.39
C GLU A 27 7.46 -10.54 -7.58
N CYS A 28 8.00 -11.74 -7.34
CA CYS A 28 9.32 -11.95 -6.75
C CYS A 28 9.93 -13.24 -7.30
N SER A 29 11.20 -13.19 -7.69
CA SER A 29 11.95 -14.36 -8.17
C SER A 29 13.00 -14.78 -7.15
N PHE A 30 13.07 -16.08 -6.88
CA PHE A 30 14.12 -16.68 -6.06
C PHE A 30 15.00 -17.59 -6.90
N GLU A 31 16.31 -17.45 -6.73
CA GLU A 31 17.26 -18.45 -7.19
C GLU A 31 17.26 -19.62 -6.20
N LEU A 32 17.04 -20.83 -6.70
CA LEU A 32 16.97 -22.03 -5.87
C LEU A 32 18.36 -22.49 -5.41
N GLY A 33 19.41 -22.17 -6.16
CA GLY A 33 20.76 -22.68 -5.89
C GLY A 33 20.78 -24.20 -5.87
N ASP A 34 21.28 -24.78 -4.77
CA ASP A 34 21.28 -26.24 -4.52
C ASP A 34 20.00 -26.74 -3.80
N ALA A 35 19.02 -25.87 -3.58
CA ALA A 35 17.79 -26.25 -2.87
C ALA A 35 16.95 -27.25 -3.68
N ASN A 36 16.36 -28.21 -2.98
CA ASN A 36 15.46 -29.20 -3.58
C ASN A 36 14.15 -28.52 -4.02
N LYS A 37 13.82 -28.68 -5.31
CA LYS A 37 12.58 -28.16 -5.91
C LYS A 37 11.33 -28.70 -5.22
N ASP A 38 11.35 -29.94 -4.77
CA ASP A 38 10.19 -30.56 -4.10
C ASP A 38 9.94 -29.94 -2.72
N ASP A 39 11.00 -29.63 -1.97
CA ASP A 39 10.86 -28.98 -0.65
C ASP A 39 10.33 -27.54 -0.80
N PHE A 40 10.81 -26.80 -1.81
CA PHE A 40 10.27 -25.49 -2.16
C PHE A 40 8.79 -25.57 -2.56
N ARG A 41 8.41 -26.59 -3.33
CA ARG A 41 7.02 -26.79 -3.73
C ARG A 41 6.12 -27.01 -2.51
N ILE A 42 6.52 -27.88 -1.59
CA ILE A 42 5.77 -28.14 -0.35
C ILE A 42 5.60 -26.85 0.46
N LEU A 43 6.66 -26.04 0.57
CA LEU A 43 6.60 -24.74 1.24
C LEU A 43 5.60 -23.79 0.57
N LEU A 44 5.63 -23.69 -0.76
CA LEU A 44 4.74 -22.81 -1.52
C LEU A 44 3.28 -23.26 -1.46
N ASP A 45 3.03 -24.57 -1.47
CA ASP A 45 1.69 -25.14 -1.37
C ASP A 45 1.04 -24.87 0.00
N ASN A 46 1.84 -24.65 1.06
CA ASN A 46 1.35 -24.24 2.39
C ASN A 46 0.79 -22.80 2.43
N PHE A 47 0.91 -22.01 1.35
CA PHE A 47 0.31 -20.68 1.26
C PHE A 47 -1.15 -20.71 0.78
N ASP A 48 -1.79 -21.88 0.76
CA ASP A 48 -3.22 -22.08 0.46
C ASP A 48 -3.66 -21.47 -0.89
N GLY A 49 -2.77 -21.49 -1.89
CA GLY A 49 -3.05 -20.97 -3.22
C GLY A 49 -3.23 -19.45 -3.32
N LYS A 50 -2.90 -18.69 -2.27
CA LYS A 50 -2.95 -17.21 -2.29
C LYS A 50 -2.00 -16.61 -3.31
N ILE A 51 -0.83 -17.24 -3.48
CA ILE A 51 0.13 -16.90 -4.53
C ILE A 51 0.18 -18.02 -5.58
N ARG A 52 0.45 -17.64 -6.82
CA ARG A 52 0.81 -18.58 -7.88
C ARG A 52 2.33 -18.67 -7.97
N TYR A 53 2.85 -19.79 -8.45
CA TYR A 53 4.28 -19.93 -8.66
C TYR A 53 4.60 -20.70 -9.93
N LYS A 54 5.78 -20.43 -10.50
CA LYS A 54 6.30 -21.12 -11.67
C LYS A 54 7.80 -21.35 -11.52
N PHE A 55 8.20 -22.60 -11.65
CA PHE A 55 9.61 -22.96 -11.77
C PHE A 55 10.09 -22.71 -13.21
N PHE A 56 11.25 -22.08 -13.35
CA PHE A 56 11.91 -21.89 -14.63
C PHE A 56 13.42 -21.98 -14.43
N GLU A 57 14.09 -22.85 -15.17
CA GLU A 57 15.52 -23.14 -15.00
C GLU A 57 15.89 -23.46 -13.54
N ASN A 58 16.72 -22.62 -12.91
CA ASN A 58 17.12 -22.70 -11.50
C ASN A 58 16.42 -21.68 -10.60
N ASN A 59 15.30 -21.12 -11.05
CA ASN A 59 14.54 -20.10 -10.34
C ASN A 59 13.10 -20.55 -10.07
N VAL A 60 12.49 -19.92 -9.08
CA VAL A 60 11.05 -19.95 -8.85
C VAL A 60 10.53 -18.51 -8.83
N LEU A 61 9.55 -18.25 -9.69
CA LEU A 61 8.79 -17.02 -9.70
C LEU A 61 7.54 -17.21 -8.84
N ILE A 62 7.30 -16.31 -7.90
CA ILE A 62 6.03 -16.21 -7.20
C ILE A 62 5.27 -14.98 -7.70
N HIS A 63 3.97 -15.15 -7.88
CA HIS A 63 3.05 -14.14 -8.37
C HIS A 63 1.89 -13.94 -7.39
N GLY A 64 1.62 -12.68 -7.08
CA GLY A 64 0.44 -12.21 -6.38
C GLY A 64 -0.44 -11.39 -7.33
N ILE A 65 -1.02 -10.31 -6.81
CA ILE A 65 -1.88 -9.40 -7.55
C ILE A 65 -1.52 -7.98 -7.11
N SER A 66 -1.10 -7.14 -8.05
CA SER A 66 -0.75 -5.74 -7.76
C SER A 66 -2.00 -4.97 -7.35
N ALA A 67 -1.83 -4.08 -6.39
CA ALA A 67 -2.85 -3.11 -6.00
C ALA A 67 -2.18 -1.85 -5.46
N HIS A 68 -2.92 -0.75 -5.46
CA HIS A 68 -2.46 0.46 -4.81
C HIS A 68 -2.38 0.27 -3.28
N ALA A 69 -1.32 0.75 -2.65
CA ALA A 69 -1.01 0.48 -1.24
C ALA A 69 -2.02 1.08 -0.23
N SER A 70 -2.97 1.92 -0.66
CA SER A 70 -4.12 2.30 0.19
C SER A 70 -5.24 1.28 0.24
N LEU A 71 -5.30 0.36 -0.71
CA LEU A 71 -6.33 -0.66 -0.83
C LEU A 71 -5.66 -2.03 -1.02
N PRO A 72 -4.74 -2.43 -0.12
CA PRO A 72 -3.98 -3.66 -0.26
C PRO A 72 -4.85 -4.93 -0.27
N GLU A 73 -6.08 -4.86 0.26
CA GLU A 73 -7.07 -5.93 0.22
C GLU A 73 -7.55 -6.31 -1.19
N LEU A 74 -7.34 -5.43 -2.18
CA LEU A 74 -7.68 -5.69 -3.58
C LEU A 74 -6.62 -6.53 -4.30
N GLY A 75 -5.48 -6.77 -3.67
CA GLY A 75 -4.39 -7.54 -4.25
C GLY A 75 -3.81 -8.58 -3.31
N VAL A 76 -2.71 -9.18 -3.74
CA VAL A 76 -1.94 -10.15 -2.95
C VAL A 76 -0.50 -9.70 -2.99
N ASN A 77 -0.05 -9.13 -1.87
CA ASN A 77 1.32 -8.63 -1.73
C ASN A 77 2.28 -9.82 -1.58
N VAL A 78 3.24 -9.99 -2.50
CA VAL A 78 4.21 -11.10 -2.43
C VAL A 78 5.32 -10.89 -1.40
N ALA A 79 5.52 -9.68 -0.89
CA ALA A 79 6.64 -9.37 0.00
C ALA A 79 6.63 -10.13 1.34
N PRO A 80 5.48 -10.26 2.05
CA PRO A 80 5.40 -11.11 3.24
C PRO A 80 5.72 -12.58 2.95
N TYR A 81 5.26 -13.13 1.81
CA TYR A 81 5.57 -14.50 1.41
C TYR A 81 7.06 -14.67 1.13
N ALA A 82 7.68 -13.68 0.48
CA ALA A 82 9.12 -13.69 0.22
C ALA A 82 9.95 -13.77 1.50
N LEU A 83 9.60 -12.99 2.54
CA LEU A 83 10.29 -13.04 3.83
C LEU A 83 10.03 -14.35 4.59
N ASP A 84 8.82 -14.91 4.49
CA ASP A 84 8.51 -16.20 5.12
C ASP A 84 9.22 -17.38 4.43
N ILE A 85 9.41 -17.32 3.11
CA ILE A 85 10.24 -18.26 2.36
C ILE A 85 11.69 -18.17 2.83
N ILE A 86 12.27 -16.97 2.86
CA ILE A 86 13.63 -16.72 3.34
C ILE A 86 13.81 -17.30 4.75
N LYS A 87 12.87 -17.05 5.66
CA LYS A 87 12.87 -17.64 7.01
C LYS A 87 12.89 -19.18 6.98
N SER A 88 12.06 -19.77 6.13
CA SER A 88 11.93 -21.23 6.00
C SER A 88 13.19 -21.91 5.46
N LEU A 89 14.05 -21.17 4.76
CA LEU A 89 15.39 -21.62 4.36
C LEU A 89 16.41 -21.60 5.52
N GLY A 90 15.96 -21.37 6.76
CA GLY A 90 16.81 -21.36 7.95
C GLY A 90 17.55 -20.03 8.17
N ILE A 91 17.21 -19.00 7.40
CA ILE A 91 17.87 -17.69 7.47
C ILE A 91 17.35 -16.93 8.67
N ARG A 92 18.28 -16.46 9.51
CA ARG A 92 17.97 -15.68 10.70
C ARG A 92 18.66 -14.31 10.59
N SER A 93 17.89 -13.27 10.78
CA SER A 93 18.33 -11.88 10.89
C SER A 93 17.32 -11.10 11.71
N ASN A 94 17.73 -9.96 12.26
CA ASN A 94 16.84 -9.14 13.06
C ASN A 94 15.69 -8.55 12.24
N PHE A 95 15.90 -8.22 10.96
CA PHE A 95 14.81 -7.74 10.11
C PHE A 95 13.75 -8.82 9.81
N ILE A 96 14.15 -10.10 9.74
CA ILE A 96 13.22 -11.24 9.62
C ILE A 96 12.43 -11.42 10.92
N ALA A 97 13.10 -11.32 12.07
CA ALA A 97 12.43 -11.37 13.38
C ALA A 97 11.43 -10.21 13.55
N PHE A 98 11.85 -8.99 13.22
CA PHE A 98 10.96 -7.81 13.21
C PHE A 98 9.75 -8.03 12.31
N PHE A 99 9.96 -8.55 11.09
CA PHE A 99 8.87 -8.88 10.19
C PHE A 99 7.89 -9.86 10.85
N GLU A 100 8.36 -10.97 11.37
CA GLU A 100 7.51 -12.01 11.99
C GLU A 100 6.68 -11.48 13.16
N ASP A 101 7.35 -10.75 14.07
CA ASP A 101 6.79 -10.30 15.34
C ASP A 101 5.90 -9.06 15.19
N ARG A 102 6.19 -8.17 14.23
CA ARG A 102 5.59 -6.83 14.15
C ARG A 102 4.86 -6.53 12.85
N ILE A 103 5.07 -7.29 11.77
CA ILE A 103 4.47 -7.03 10.47
C ILE A 103 3.62 -8.22 10.01
N GLY A 104 4.26 -9.36 9.74
CA GLY A 104 3.65 -10.58 9.21
C GLY A 104 2.86 -10.32 7.93
N PHE A 105 1.73 -11.02 7.81
CA PHE A 105 0.79 -10.88 6.69
C PHE A 105 -0.29 -9.81 6.94
N THR A 106 -0.13 -8.95 7.95
CA THR A 106 -1.11 -7.91 8.26
C THR A 106 -0.97 -6.74 7.31
N ILE A 107 -2.10 -6.08 7.01
CA ILE A 107 -2.15 -4.92 6.08
C ILE A 107 -2.45 -3.60 6.79
N ASN A 108 -2.63 -3.63 8.11
CA ASN A 108 -3.19 -2.52 8.90
C ASN A 108 -2.34 -2.12 10.11
N GLY A 109 -1.12 -2.68 10.21
CA GLY A 109 -0.19 -2.39 11.29
C GLY A 109 -0.59 -2.92 12.67
N GLU A 110 -1.59 -3.80 12.77
CA GLU A 110 -2.08 -4.29 14.06
C GLU A 110 -1.01 -4.97 14.92
N LYS A 111 -0.08 -5.70 14.29
CA LYS A 111 1.06 -6.33 14.99
C LYS A 111 2.09 -5.31 15.45
N LEU A 112 2.27 -4.22 14.70
CA LEU A 112 3.24 -3.17 15.00
C LEU A 112 2.76 -2.30 16.16
N PHE A 113 1.46 -1.99 16.17
CA PHE A 113 0.84 -1.08 17.13
C PHE A 113 0.08 -1.79 18.26
N GLY A 114 -0.04 -3.12 18.20
CA GLY A 114 -0.80 -3.95 19.14
C GLY A 114 -2.33 -3.85 19.01
N LYS A 115 -2.82 -3.06 18.04
CA LYS A 115 -4.23 -2.86 17.71
C LYS A 115 -4.37 -2.24 16.33
N VAL A 116 -5.54 -2.39 15.72
CA VAL A 116 -5.90 -1.62 14.52
C VAL A 116 -6.13 -0.16 14.92
N LEU A 117 -5.44 0.77 14.25
CA LEU A 117 -5.67 2.20 14.41
C LEU A 117 -6.71 2.65 13.38
N GLU A 118 -7.77 3.29 13.82
CA GLU A 118 -8.85 3.76 12.95
C GLU A 118 -9.54 5.01 13.50
N ASP A 119 -10.23 5.76 12.63
CA ASP A 119 -11.23 6.76 13.00
C ASP A 119 -12.43 6.73 12.05
N LEU A 120 -13.52 7.40 12.45
CA LEU A 120 -14.77 7.42 11.70
C LEU A 120 -14.63 8.15 10.36
N GLN A 121 -13.77 9.16 10.29
CA GLN A 121 -13.66 10.06 9.14
C GLN A 121 -12.81 9.48 8.02
N SER A 122 -11.76 8.75 8.35
CA SER A 122 -10.67 8.34 7.43
C SER A 122 -10.55 6.82 7.34
N GLY A 123 -11.21 6.09 8.25
CA GLY A 123 -11.18 4.64 8.31
C GLY A 123 -9.90 4.11 8.97
N LYS A 124 -9.51 2.91 8.56
CA LYS A 124 -8.41 2.14 9.15
C LYS A 124 -7.05 2.55 8.60
N LEU A 125 -6.04 2.46 9.44
CA LEU A 125 -4.65 2.53 9.02
C LEU A 125 -4.34 1.38 8.05
N THR A 126 -3.60 1.68 6.98
CA THR A 126 -2.94 0.67 6.14
C THR A 126 -1.42 0.76 6.33
N LEU A 127 -0.75 -0.38 6.35
CA LEU A 127 0.70 -0.51 6.42
C LEU A 127 1.13 -1.65 5.49
N CYS A 128 1.82 -1.30 4.41
CA CYS A 128 2.18 -2.22 3.34
C CYS A 128 3.69 -2.29 3.18
N LEU A 129 4.28 -3.48 3.24
CA LEU A 129 5.65 -3.73 2.81
C LEU A 129 5.68 -3.73 1.27
N THR A 130 6.22 -2.68 0.67
CA THR A 130 6.07 -2.42 -0.78
C THR A 130 7.34 -2.70 -1.56
N LYS A 131 8.50 -2.71 -0.90
CA LYS A 131 9.77 -3.11 -1.51
C LYS A 131 10.64 -3.86 -0.53
N ILE A 132 11.46 -4.73 -1.06
CA ILE A 132 12.52 -5.41 -0.33
C ILE A 132 13.80 -5.27 -1.15
N LYS A 133 14.88 -4.90 -0.48
CA LYS A 133 16.23 -4.94 -1.03
C LYS A 133 17.16 -5.62 -0.04
N LEU A 134 17.62 -6.81 -0.39
CA LEU A 134 18.61 -7.58 0.32
C LEU A 134 19.88 -7.63 -0.52
N SER A 135 21.03 -7.48 0.13
CA SER A 135 22.32 -7.32 -0.52
C SER A 135 23.43 -8.00 0.28
N LYS A 136 24.34 -8.65 -0.45
CA LYS A 136 25.60 -9.19 0.08
C LYS A 136 26.60 -8.12 0.53
N THR A 137 26.50 -6.91 -0.03
CA THR A 137 27.55 -5.88 0.06
C THR A 137 27.06 -4.54 0.62
N SER A 138 25.75 -4.40 0.83
CA SER A 138 25.13 -3.18 1.34
C SER A 138 24.03 -3.53 2.33
N ASN A 139 23.41 -2.50 2.90
CA ASN A 139 22.36 -2.64 3.90
C ASN A 139 21.12 -3.35 3.34
N GLN A 140 20.36 -3.96 4.25
CA GLN A 140 19.08 -4.60 3.94
C GLN A 140 17.98 -3.58 4.19
N ILE A 141 17.06 -3.43 3.24
CA ILE A 141 16.03 -2.40 3.27
C ILE A 141 14.67 -3.04 3.06
N LEU A 142 13.77 -2.81 4.01
CA LEU A 142 12.34 -3.08 3.90
C LEU A 142 11.61 -1.73 3.79
N SER A 143 10.98 -1.47 2.65
CA SER A 143 10.29 -0.21 2.38
C SER A 143 8.80 -0.34 2.62
N PHE A 144 8.22 0.64 3.32
CA PHE A 144 6.81 0.63 3.71
C PHE A 144 6.08 1.88 3.22
N ASP A 145 4.81 1.71 2.85
CA ASP A 145 3.82 2.78 2.75
C ASP A 145 2.78 2.61 3.86
N MET A 146 2.65 3.65 4.67
CA MET A 146 1.69 3.70 5.76
C MET A 146 0.73 4.87 5.56
N ARG A 147 -0.57 4.59 5.61
CA ARG A 147 -1.64 5.58 5.54
C ARG A 147 -2.42 5.51 6.82
N TYR A 148 -2.39 6.57 7.59
CA TYR A 148 -2.92 6.59 8.95
C TYR A 148 -4.11 7.55 9.07
N PRO A 149 -5.02 7.31 10.03
CA PRO A 149 -6.22 8.13 10.18
C PRO A 149 -5.88 9.56 10.65
N ILE A 150 -6.70 10.54 10.28
CA ILE A 150 -6.45 11.99 10.53
C ILE A 150 -6.35 12.32 12.03
N SER A 151 -6.97 11.49 12.88
CA SER A 151 -6.95 11.67 14.34
C SER A 151 -5.60 11.34 14.99
N TYR A 152 -4.67 10.73 14.25
CA TYR A 152 -3.34 10.37 14.75
C TYR A 152 -2.27 11.35 14.26
N LYS A 153 -1.34 11.68 15.15
CA LYS A 153 -0.18 12.50 14.82
C LYS A 153 0.96 11.64 14.29
N ARG A 154 1.59 12.10 13.22
CA ARG A 154 2.74 11.42 12.61
C ARG A 154 3.86 11.19 13.61
N GLU A 155 4.17 12.18 14.42
CA GLU A 155 5.31 12.16 15.35
C GLU A 155 5.16 11.04 16.38
N ASP A 156 3.94 10.82 16.88
CA ASP A 156 3.63 9.76 17.84
C ASP A 156 3.78 8.37 17.19
N LEU A 157 3.30 8.21 15.94
CA LEU A 157 3.46 6.96 15.18
C LEU A 157 4.93 6.67 14.88
N VAL A 158 5.69 7.66 14.40
CA VAL A 158 7.12 7.52 14.09
C VAL A 158 7.92 7.20 15.35
N SER A 159 7.61 7.83 16.49
CA SER A 159 8.26 7.54 17.78
C SER A 159 8.05 6.09 18.19
N LEU A 160 6.84 5.57 18.05
CA LEU A 160 6.51 4.18 18.36
C LEU A 160 7.17 3.19 17.41
N ILE A 161 7.24 3.50 16.11
CA ILE A 161 7.97 2.71 15.12
C ILE A 161 9.45 2.62 15.51
N LYS A 162 10.11 3.76 15.74
CA LYS A 162 11.54 3.81 16.12
C LYS A 162 11.82 3.00 17.38
N LYS A 163 11.03 3.20 18.44
CA LYS A 163 11.16 2.44 19.68
C LYS A 163 11.02 0.93 19.47
N THR A 164 10.16 0.52 18.54
CA THR A 164 9.98 -0.89 18.21
C THR A 164 11.18 -1.43 17.44
N LEU A 165 11.71 -0.67 16.48
CA LEU A 165 12.88 -1.04 15.68
C LEU A 165 14.16 -1.16 16.52
N ASP A 166 14.32 -0.32 17.54
CA ASP A 166 15.45 -0.38 18.48
C ASP A 166 15.57 -1.76 19.14
N LEU A 167 14.44 -2.43 19.42
CA LEU A 167 14.42 -3.79 20.00
C LEU A 167 15.06 -4.84 19.09
N TYR A 168 15.12 -4.57 17.79
CA TYR A 168 15.69 -5.43 16.75
C TYR A 168 17.01 -4.86 16.21
N SER A 169 17.56 -3.79 16.79
CA SER A 169 18.74 -3.10 16.25
C SER A 169 18.58 -2.70 14.78
N LEU A 170 17.38 -2.20 14.43
CA LEU A 170 17.05 -1.73 13.09
C LEU A 170 16.91 -0.21 13.07
N ASN A 171 17.25 0.40 11.93
CA ASN A 171 17.20 1.84 11.77
C ASN A 171 15.96 2.27 10.98
N TYR A 172 15.34 3.38 11.39
CA TYR A 172 14.26 4.03 10.65
C TYR A 172 14.82 5.14 9.75
N SER A 173 14.43 5.15 8.48
CA SER A 173 14.70 6.26 7.57
C SER A 173 13.39 6.72 6.94
N GLU A 174 13.03 7.99 7.15
CA GLU A 174 11.88 8.55 6.46
C GLU A 174 12.22 8.87 5.00
N VAL A 175 11.32 8.52 4.09
CA VAL A 175 11.49 8.73 2.65
C VAL A 175 10.64 9.90 2.18
N SER A 176 9.34 9.86 2.49
CA SER A 176 8.42 10.94 2.15
C SER A 176 7.19 10.93 3.05
N PHE A 177 6.58 12.09 3.26
CA PHE A 177 5.26 12.16 3.85
C PHE A 177 4.47 13.33 3.29
N LEU A 178 3.16 13.18 3.34
CA LEU A 178 2.19 14.24 3.13
C LEU A 178 1.20 14.14 4.27
N ASP A 179 0.95 15.26 4.94
CA ASP A 179 -0.03 15.30 6.02
C ASP A 179 -1.41 14.88 5.50
N PRO A 180 -2.22 14.22 6.34
CA PRO A 180 -3.62 13.99 6.03
C PRO A 180 -4.33 15.33 5.79
N LEU A 181 -5.16 15.39 4.74
CA LEU A 181 -6.02 16.54 4.49
C LEU A 181 -7.46 16.15 4.82
N TYR A 182 -8.05 16.86 5.77
CA TYR A 182 -9.48 16.81 6.05
C TYR A 182 -10.12 18.13 5.62
N VAL A 183 -11.22 18.04 4.90
CA VAL A 183 -12.04 19.19 4.52
C VAL A 183 -13.47 18.92 5.00
N ASP A 184 -14.02 19.85 5.76
CA ASP A 184 -15.38 19.75 6.29
C ASP A 184 -16.38 19.70 5.13
N SER A 185 -17.15 18.61 5.05
CA SER A 185 -18.15 18.38 4.00
C SER A 185 -19.27 19.42 3.96
N ASN A 186 -19.44 20.21 5.03
CA ASN A 186 -20.44 21.28 5.10
C ASN A 186 -20.02 22.57 4.38
N LEU A 187 -18.78 22.64 3.88
CA LEU A 187 -18.35 23.81 3.11
C LEU A 187 -19.15 23.94 1.81
N LYS A 188 -19.59 25.17 1.51
CA LYS A 188 -20.49 25.47 0.38
C LYS A 188 -19.98 24.91 -0.95
N PHE A 189 -18.68 24.99 -1.21
CA PHE A 189 -18.13 24.49 -2.48
C PHE A 189 -18.24 22.96 -2.62
N ILE A 190 -18.17 22.21 -1.51
CA ILE A 190 -18.37 20.76 -1.53
C ILE A 190 -19.81 20.45 -1.86
N SER A 191 -20.78 21.13 -1.22
CA SER A 191 -22.19 20.95 -1.57
C SER A 191 -22.48 21.29 -3.04
N SER A 192 -21.82 22.30 -3.61
CA SER A 192 -21.94 22.62 -5.04
C SER A 192 -21.43 21.50 -5.94
N LEU A 193 -20.29 20.89 -5.61
CA LEU A 193 -19.74 19.75 -6.37
C LEU A 193 -20.64 18.51 -6.26
N MET A 194 -21.16 18.25 -5.06
CA MET A 194 -22.09 17.14 -4.83
C MET A 194 -23.39 17.33 -5.62
N GLU A 195 -23.96 18.54 -5.64
CA GLU A 195 -25.15 18.85 -6.42
C GLU A 195 -24.92 18.59 -7.93
N VAL A 196 -23.75 18.96 -8.46
CA VAL A 196 -23.39 18.68 -9.85
C VAL A 196 -23.34 17.18 -10.13
N TYR A 197 -22.68 16.40 -9.27
CA TYR A 197 -22.61 14.95 -9.43
C TYR A 197 -24.01 14.32 -9.36
N GLN A 198 -24.80 14.64 -8.33
CA GLN A 198 -26.14 14.09 -8.12
C GLN A 198 -27.12 14.46 -9.26
N ASN A 199 -27.07 15.70 -9.75
CA ASN A 199 -27.90 16.12 -10.88
C ASN A 199 -27.52 15.39 -12.17
N PHE A 200 -26.24 15.07 -12.36
CA PHE A 200 -25.77 14.36 -13.55
C PHE A 200 -26.12 12.87 -13.49
N THR A 201 -25.86 12.21 -12.35
CA THR A 201 -26.04 10.76 -12.21
C THR A 201 -27.47 10.36 -11.83
N GLY A 202 -28.26 11.27 -11.27
CA GLY A 202 -29.57 10.99 -10.70
C GLY A 202 -29.51 10.27 -9.34
N GLU A 203 -28.33 10.05 -8.78
CA GLU A 203 -28.16 9.39 -7.48
C GLU A 203 -28.44 10.38 -6.33
N SER A 204 -29.39 10.07 -5.45
CA SER A 204 -29.74 10.93 -4.30
C SER A 204 -28.88 10.68 -3.05
N ASP A 205 -28.30 9.49 -2.91
CA ASP A 205 -27.64 9.03 -1.68
C ASP A 205 -26.12 8.95 -1.84
N VAL A 206 -25.53 10.05 -2.33
CA VAL A 206 -24.09 10.18 -2.54
C VAL A 206 -23.53 11.12 -1.49
N ASN A 207 -22.57 10.65 -0.70
CA ASN A 207 -21.87 11.44 0.29
C ASN A 207 -20.40 11.59 -0.10
N PRO A 208 -19.74 12.70 0.26
CA PRO A 208 -18.28 12.79 0.17
C PRO A 208 -17.63 11.63 0.92
N ILE A 209 -16.56 11.10 0.34
CA ILE A 209 -15.79 10.01 0.94
C ILE A 209 -14.36 10.45 1.25
N SER A 210 -13.78 9.87 2.28
CA SER A 210 -12.33 9.92 2.50
C SER A 210 -11.67 8.74 1.82
N ILE A 211 -10.52 8.97 1.21
CA ILE A 211 -9.72 7.91 0.59
C ILE A 211 -8.29 7.96 1.12
N GLY A 212 -7.63 6.80 1.19
CA GLY A 212 -6.21 6.73 1.51
C GLY A 212 -5.32 7.31 0.41
N GLY A 213 -5.81 7.35 -0.84
CA GLY A 213 -5.17 7.95 -2.01
C GLY A 213 -4.56 9.32 -1.76
N ALA A 214 -3.33 9.55 -2.24
CA ALA A 214 -2.77 10.90 -2.29
C ALA A 214 -3.16 11.53 -3.63
N THR A 215 -3.62 12.77 -3.58
CA THR A 215 -3.87 13.59 -4.76
C THR A 215 -3.25 14.97 -4.55
N TYR A 216 -3.23 15.80 -5.59
CA TYR A 216 -2.76 17.17 -5.48
C TYR A 216 -3.57 18.03 -4.50
N SER A 217 -4.75 17.58 -4.06
CA SER A 217 -5.54 18.33 -3.09
C SER A 217 -4.79 18.59 -1.79
N ARG A 218 -3.90 17.69 -1.38
CA ARG A 218 -3.09 17.83 -0.15
C ARG A 218 -2.12 19.02 -0.17
N ALA A 219 -1.85 19.59 -1.35
CA ALA A 219 -0.99 20.77 -1.46
C ALA A 219 -1.68 22.08 -1.04
N LEU A 220 -3.02 22.10 -0.95
CA LEU A 220 -3.80 23.30 -0.73
C LEU A 220 -4.82 23.09 0.42
N LYS A 221 -5.01 24.13 1.23
CA LYS A 221 -6.13 24.14 2.20
C LYS A 221 -7.46 24.18 1.44
N ASN A 222 -8.48 23.49 1.96
CA ASN A 222 -9.83 23.44 1.39
C ASN A 222 -9.87 22.96 -0.07
N CYS A 223 -9.00 22.04 -0.44
CA CYS A 223 -9.01 21.41 -1.76
C CYS A 223 -9.46 19.95 -1.62
N VAL A 224 -10.22 19.45 -2.59
CA VAL A 224 -10.73 18.06 -2.59
C VAL A 224 -10.41 17.39 -3.92
N ALA A 225 -10.33 16.06 -3.90
CA ALA A 225 -10.42 15.29 -5.13
C ALA A 225 -11.91 15.15 -5.51
N PHE A 226 -12.22 15.28 -6.79
CA PHE A 226 -13.56 15.11 -7.34
C PHE A 226 -13.45 14.24 -8.58
N GLY A 227 -14.02 13.03 -8.53
CA GLY A 227 -13.78 11.99 -9.54
C GLY A 227 -12.38 11.35 -9.44
N PRO A 228 -11.92 10.64 -10.49
CA PRO A 228 -12.65 10.29 -11.71
C PRO A 228 -13.52 9.04 -11.60
N LEU A 229 -13.36 8.22 -10.55
CA LEU A 229 -14.10 6.96 -10.45
C LEU A 229 -15.55 7.20 -10.03
N PHE A 230 -16.49 6.59 -10.76
CA PHE A 230 -17.87 6.50 -10.33
C PHE A 230 -18.04 5.39 -9.29
N LYS A 231 -19.13 5.46 -8.53
CA LYS A 231 -19.48 4.44 -7.54
C LYS A 231 -19.71 3.10 -8.25
N GLY A 232 -18.91 2.10 -7.90
CA GLY A 232 -19.02 0.75 -8.46
C GLY A 232 -18.16 0.50 -9.70
N SER A 233 -17.49 1.52 -10.25
CA SER A 233 -16.54 1.34 -11.33
C SER A 233 -15.27 0.62 -10.84
N ASP A 234 -14.63 -0.09 -11.76
CA ASP A 234 -13.38 -0.78 -11.46
C ASP A 234 -12.25 0.21 -11.16
N ASN A 235 -11.61 0.06 -10.02
CA ASN A 235 -10.40 0.81 -9.69
C ASN A 235 -9.17 0.05 -10.20
N THR A 236 -8.77 0.34 -11.44
CA THR A 236 -7.63 -0.33 -12.10
C THR A 236 -6.30 0.42 -11.95
N ALA A 237 -6.27 1.53 -11.21
CA ALA A 237 -5.07 2.34 -11.03
C ALA A 237 -3.91 1.51 -10.44
N HIS A 238 -2.75 1.56 -11.08
CA HIS A 238 -1.54 0.80 -10.73
C HIS A 238 -1.65 -0.73 -10.89
N GLN A 239 -2.66 -1.22 -11.60
CA GLN A 239 -2.79 -2.62 -11.98
C GLN A 239 -2.32 -2.86 -13.42
N VAL A 240 -2.08 -4.12 -13.78
CA VAL A 240 -1.79 -4.51 -15.17
C VAL A 240 -3.02 -4.24 -16.05
N ASN A 241 -2.81 -3.70 -17.24
CA ASN A 241 -3.88 -3.28 -18.16
C ASN A 241 -4.81 -2.21 -17.56
N GLU A 242 -4.27 -1.23 -16.83
CA GLU A 242 -5.01 -0.06 -16.34
C GLU A 242 -5.84 0.59 -17.47
N TYR A 243 -7.12 0.87 -17.20
CA TYR A 243 -8.07 1.46 -18.15
C TYR A 243 -9.09 2.36 -17.46
N ILE A 244 -9.76 3.19 -18.26
CA ILE A 244 -11.00 3.89 -17.89
C ILE A 244 -12.07 3.58 -18.95
N ASN A 245 -13.33 3.44 -18.52
CA ASN A 245 -14.43 3.25 -19.47
C ASN A 245 -14.63 4.50 -20.33
N GLU A 246 -14.81 4.33 -21.63
CA GLU A 246 -14.93 5.47 -22.56
C GLU A 246 -16.16 6.34 -22.26
N ASN A 247 -17.30 5.74 -21.92
CA ASN A 247 -18.51 6.50 -21.60
C ASN A 247 -18.33 7.26 -20.28
N GLU A 248 -17.76 6.63 -19.26
CA GLU A 248 -17.44 7.30 -17.98
C GLU A 248 -16.48 8.47 -18.20
N LEU A 249 -15.48 8.33 -19.08
CA LEU A 249 -14.58 9.42 -19.44
C LEU A 249 -15.34 10.59 -20.07
N MET A 250 -16.29 10.31 -20.98
CA MET A 250 -17.10 11.35 -21.60
C MET A 250 -18.06 12.03 -20.60
N ASP A 251 -18.63 11.27 -19.68
CA ASP A 251 -19.47 11.78 -18.60
C ASP A 251 -18.68 12.69 -17.65
N LEU A 252 -17.44 12.32 -17.31
CA LEU A 252 -16.55 13.16 -16.49
C LEU A 252 -16.29 14.52 -17.10
N ILE A 253 -16.17 14.63 -18.43
CA ILE A 253 -15.98 15.91 -19.11
C ILE A 253 -17.18 16.84 -18.83
N LEU A 254 -18.40 16.31 -18.90
CA LEU A 254 -19.62 17.08 -18.64
C LEU A 254 -19.74 17.44 -17.16
N ILE A 255 -19.44 16.51 -16.25
CA ILE A 255 -19.41 16.76 -14.81
C ILE A 255 -18.42 17.87 -14.45
N TYR A 256 -17.18 17.81 -14.97
CA TYR A 256 -16.17 18.83 -14.69
C TYR A 256 -16.53 20.19 -15.29
N LYS A 257 -17.10 20.24 -16.49
CA LYS A 257 -17.62 21.48 -17.07
C LYS A 257 -18.65 22.13 -16.13
N ASN A 258 -19.66 21.36 -15.72
CA ASN A 258 -20.73 21.86 -14.85
C ASN A 258 -20.20 22.27 -13.46
N ALA A 259 -19.21 21.55 -12.93
CA ALA A 259 -18.55 21.88 -11.67
C ALA A 259 -17.83 23.23 -11.75
N VAL A 260 -17.05 23.48 -12.81
CA VAL A 260 -16.37 24.76 -13.00
C VAL A 260 -17.36 25.90 -13.14
N GLU A 261 -18.46 25.71 -13.89
CA GLU A 261 -19.53 26.71 -14.02
C GLU A 261 -20.19 27.01 -12.66
N LYS A 262 -20.53 25.97 -11.89
CA LYS A 262 -21.18 26.08 -10.57
C LYS A 262 -20.28 26.71 -9.50
N LEU A 263 -18.96 26.52 -9.58
CA LEU A 263 -18.02 27.09 -8.61
C LEU A 263 -17.64 28.55 -8.92
N ASN A 264 -17.87 29.01 -10.15
CA ASN A 264 -17.61 30.40 -10.55
C ASN A 264 -18.75 31.38 -10.21
N THR A 265 -19.77 30.94 -9.48
CA THR A 265 -20.94 31.73 -9.03
C THR A 265 -20.99 31.88 -7.52
#